data_AF-A0A0G1VYD0-F1
#
_entry.id   AF-A0A0G1VYD0-F1
#
_cell.length_a   1.000
_cell.length_b   1.000
_cell.length_c   1.000
_cell.angle_alpha   90.00
_cell.angle_beta   90.00
_cell.angle_gamma   90.00
#
_symmetry.space_group_name_H-M   'P 1'
#
loop_
_entity.id
_entity.type
_entity.pdbx_description
1 polymer ?
#
loop_
_entity_poly.entity_id
_entity_poly.type
_entity_poly.pdbx_seq_one_letter_code
_entity_poly.pdbx_strand_id
1 'polypeptide(L)'
;MLHLPGPACRVVFNKYYVFFEKFIDNYIHHFSPNLLSISGTSTQHSILPDRGLLYLVELPLLILGVYTAFRTKSRAGIFITLFLLVSAIPDSITSDGHYGRFFISLPAWQILISLGLVHLSQLGKAKLLLLPAVSLLYIAEIGSFAFEYTTYFPYRYSMYSHYGYRELVDNIERVAPEYDKIFVSSRANDAKQYIFYLFYTKYDPESFQRGERVEKGIDSLGWVRVERIGSLYFVSTLPPMDKQTSVTDRELLIGAPSEFPKLVYMPTQFVVKDKKGDVLFQAVDKRDYIRCIRVVCEADTTQ
;
A
#
# COMPACT_ATOMS: atom_id res chain seq x y z
N MET A 1 32.14 -23.47 5.65
CA MET A 1 31.57 -22.65 6.75
C MET A 1 32.73 -22.07 7.53
N LEU A 2 32.82 -20.74 7.68
CA LEU A 2 33.87 -20.15 8.53
C LEU A 2 33.56 -20.45 10.00
N HIS A 3 34.43 -21.19 10.68
CA HIS A 3 34.38 -21.35 12.14
C HIS A 3 35.08 -20.15 12.80
N LEU A 4 34.28 -19.15 13.18
CA LEU A 4 34.75 -18.02 13.98
C LEU A 4 34.86 -18.42 15.46
N PRO A 5 35.92 -18.02 16.19
CA PRO A 5 36.04 -18.24 17.63
C PRO A 5 34.86 -17.66 18.41
N GLY A 6 34.47 -18.28 19.53
CA GLY A 6 33.30 -17.86 20.33
C GLY A 6 33.20 -16.36 20.64
N PRO A 7 34.29 -15.65 21.01
CA PRO A 7 34.27 -14.19 21.20
C PRO A 7 34.02 -13.42 19.90
N ALA A 8 34.61 -13.85 18.79
CA ALA A 8 34.39 -13.26 17.47
C ALA A 8 32.95 -13.47 16.99
N CYS A 9 32.35 -14.63 17.25
CA CYS A 9 30.93 -14.87 16.99
C CYS A 9 30.01 -13.89 17.75
N ARG A 10 30.31 -13.56 19.02
CA ARG A 10 29.49 -12.58 19.78
C ARG A 10 29.68 -11.15 19.28
N VAL A 11 30.85 -10.81 18.75
CA VAL A 11 31.10 -9.48 18.16
C VAL A 11 30.43 -9.35 16.80
N VAL A 12 30.44 -10.41 15.99
CA VAL A 12 29.82 -10.40 14.65
C VAL A 12 28.30 -10.57 14.73
N PHE A 13 27.81 -11.47 15.58
CA PHE A 13 26.37 -11.76 15.70
C PHE A 13 25.80 -11.16 16.97
N ASN A 14 25.66 -9.83 17.01
CA ASN A 14 24.93 -9.14 18.07
C ASN A 14 23.91 -8.15 17.51
N LYS A 15 22.98 -7.73 18.37
CA LYS A 15 21.89 -6.82 18.01
C LYS A 15 22.36 -5.46 17.46
N TYR A 16 23.50 -4.94 17.91
CA TYR A 16 24.04 -3.68 17.41
C TYR A 16 24.61 -3.85 16.01
N TYR A 17 25.33 -4.95 15.76
CA TYR A 17 25.81 -5.28 14.42
C TYR A 17 24.64 -5.41 13.44
N VAL A 18 23.63 -6.22 13.76
CA VAL A 18 22.45 -6.41 12.91
C VAL A 18 21.71 -5.08 12.69
N PHE A 19 21.60 -4.24 13.72
CA PHE A 19 21.00 -2.92 13.60
C PHE A 19 21.80 -2.02 12.64
N PHE A 20 23.12 -1.93 12.80
CA PHE A 20 23.97 -1.08 11.96
C PHE A 20 24.05 -1.59 10.52
N GLU A 21 24.13 -2.91 10.33
CA GLU A 21 24.04 -3.55 9.01
C GLU A 21 22.74 -3.14 8.32
N LYS A 22 21.59 -3.31 8.99
CA LYS A 22 20.29 -2.89 8.44
C LYS A 22 20.17 -1.40 8.21
N PHE A 23 20.69 -0.59 9.12
CA PHE A 23 20.71 0.87 8.94
C PHE A 23 21.52 1.27 7.71
N ILE A 24 22.71 0.70 7.50
CA ILE A 24 23.56 0.98 6.35
C ILE A 24 22.90 0.51 5.06
N ASP A 25 22.36 -0.71 5.04
CA ASP A 25 21.63 -1.26 3.89
C ASP A 25 20.47 -0.34 3.50
N ASN A 26 19.64 0.04 4.48
CA ASN A 26 18.51 0.94 4.25
C ASN A 26 19.00 2.30 3.74
N TYR A 27 20.02 2.89 4.38
CA TYR A 27 20.57 4.19 3.99
C TYR A 27 21.10 4.18 2.56
N ILE A 28 21.87 3.17 2.16
CA ILE A 28 22.41 3.06 0.80
C ILE A 28 21.26 2.83 -0.21
N HIS A 29 20.24 2.06 0.16
CA HIS A 29 19.10 1.79 -0.71
C HIS A 29 18.37 3.06 -1.16
N HIS A 30 18.28 4.08 -0.28
CA HIS A 30 17.68 5.39 -0.59
C HIS A 30 18.31 6.09 -1.81
N PHE A 31 19.60 5.87 -2.03
CA PHE A 31 20.37 6.50 -3.10
C PHE A 31 20.67 5.53 -4.25
N SER A 32 20.10 4.33 -4.23
CA SER A 32 20.32 3.34 -5.28
C SER A 32 19.59 3.72 -6.58
N PRO A 33 20.19 3.48 -7.77
CA PRO A 33 19.50 3.71 -9.04
C PRO A 33 18.20 2.91 -9.16
N ASN A 34 18.13 1.74 -8.51
CA ASN A 34 16.94 0.90 -8.47
C ASN A 34 15.76 1.62 -7.84
N LEU A 35 15.94 2.18 -6.63
CA LEU A 35 14.87 2.96 -5.99
C LEU A 35 14.62 4.29 -6.71
N LEU A 36 15.69 4.99 -7.10
CA LEU A 36 15.57 6.34 -7.62
C LEU A 36 14.98 6.39 -9.02
N SER A 37 15.32 5.51 -9.96
CA SER A 37 14.86 5.66 -11.36
C SER A 37 14.53 4.40 -12.14
N ILE A 38 14.85 3.19 -11.64
CA ILE A 38 14.64 1.95 -12.41
C ILE A 38 13.38 1.21 -11.97
N SER A 39 13.31 0.76 -10.72
CA SER A 39 12.25 -0.15 -10.25
C SER A 39 11.39 0.42 -9.13
N GLY A 40 11.85 1.48 -8.44
CA GLY A 40 11.16 2.05 -7.30
C GLY A 40 11.18 1.12 -6.09
N THR A 41 10.05 1.02 -5.40
CA THR A 41 9.87 0.15 -4.23
C THR A 41 8.78 -0.89 -4.48
N SER A 42 8.96 -2.05 -3.86
CA SER A 42 8.03 -3.17 -3.88
C SER A 42 6.87 -3.02 -2.90
N THR A 43 6.80 -1.94 -2.10
CA THR A 43 5.67 -1.68 -1.19
C THR A 43 4.41 -1.42 -2.02
N GLN A 44 3.57 -2.46 -2.13
CA GLN A 44 2.62 -2.70 -3.22
C GLN A 44 1.45 -1.71 -3.34
N HIS A 45 1.35 -0.72 -2.45
CA HIS A 45 0.09 -0.01 -2.23
C HIS A 45 0.00 1.39 -2.85
N SER A 46 1.08 2.01 -3.31
CA SER A 46 0.97 3.38 -3.85
C SER A 46 1.98 3.80 -4.92
N ILE A 47 2.69 2.85 -5.54
CA ILE A 47 3.68 3.16 -6.59
C ILE A 47 3.40 2.35 -7.86
N LEU A 48 3.55 3.02 -9.00
CA LEU A 48 3.59 2.38 -10.32
C LEU A 48 4.75 1.39 -10.34
N PRO A 49 4.52 0.09 -10.58
CA PRO A 49 5.62 -0.87 -10.66
C PRO A 49 6.60 -0.48 -11.77
N ASP A 50 7.85 -0.89 -11.58
CA ASP A 50 8.92 -0.69 -12.56
C ASP A 50 9.17 0.80 -12.91
N ARG A 51 8.91 1.68 -11.94
CA ARG A 51 9.26 3.10 -12.00
C ARG A 51 9.90 3.57 -10.71
N GLY A 52 11.04 4.25 -10.84
CA GLY A 52 11.67 4.93 -9.71
C GLY A 52 10.95 6.20 -9.28
N LEU A 53 11.45 6.81 -8.20
CA LEU A 53 10.94 8.06 -7.62
C LEU A 53 11.24 9.31 -8.47
N LEU A 54 12.28 9.25 -9.30
CA LEU A 54 12.79 10.29 -10.20
C LEU A 54 12.82 9.74 -11.63
N TYR A 55 12.60 10.61 -12.61
CA TYR A 55 12.76 10.23 -14.01
C TYR A 55 14.22 9.89 -14.32
N LEU A 56 14.47 8.98 -15.25
CA LEU A 56 15.84 8.55 -15.56
C LEU A 56 16.72 9.71 -16.05
N VAL A 57 16.12 10.66 -16.79
CA VAL A 57 16.77 11.91 -17.24
C VAL A 57 17.21 12.81 -16.07
N GLU A 58 16.60 12.69 -14.89
CA GLU A 58 16.94 13.50 -13.72
C GLU A 58 18.23 13.05 -13.05
N LEU A 59 18.62 11.76 -13.13
CA LEU A 59 19.86 11.27 -12.52
C LEU A 59 21.13 12.01 -13.00
N PRO A 60 21.41 12.15 -14.31
CA PRO A 60 22.58 12.91 -14.74
C PRO A 60 22.48 14.39 -14.38
N LEU A 61 21.29 14.99 -14.40
CA LEU A 61 21.07 16.38 -14.01
C LEU A 61 21.34 16.60 -12.53
N LEU A 62 20.89 15.69 -11.68
CA LEU A 62 21.17 15.66 -10.25
C LEU A 62 22.68 15.62 -9.98
N ILE A 63 23.41 14.70 -10.63
CA ILE A 63 24.87 14.60 -10.50
C ILE A 63 25.53 15.93 -10.89
N LEU A 64 25.08 16.52 -12.00
CA LEU A 64 25.58 17.81 -12.48
C LEU A 64 25.24 18.96 -11.52
N GLY A 65 24.07 18.92 -10.89
CA GLY A 65 23.63 19.86 -9.87
C GLY A 65 24.49 19.81 -8.62
N VAL A 66 24.71 18.61 -8.09
CA VAL A 66 25.63 18.38 -6.96
C VAL A 66 27.03 18.87 -7.32
N TYR A 67 27.57 18.49 -8.47
CA TYR A 67 28.86 18.98 -8.96
C TYR A 67 28.89 20.51 -9.00
N THR A 68 27.86 21.16 -9.53
CA THR A 68 27.78 22.62 -9.63
C THR A 68 27.74 23.29 -8.26
N ALA A 69 26.99 22.73 -7.30
CA ALA A 69 26.92 23.24 -5.93
C ALA A 69 28.31 23.28 -5.27
N PHE A 70 29.08 22.20 -5.39
CA PHE A 70 30.44 22.13 -4.84
C PHE A 70 31.45 22.96 -5.65
N ARG A 71 31.37 22.93 -6.99
CA ARG A 71 32.31 23.64 -7.88
C ARG A 71 32.23 25.16 -7.72
N THR A 72 31.03 25.68 -7.48
CA THR A 72 30.77 27.10 -7.23
C THR A 72 30.89 27.48 -5.75
N LYS A 73 31.10 26.50 -4.86
CA LYS A 73 31.12 26.68 -3.40
C LYS A 73 29.83 27.35 -2.89
N SER A 74 28.69 27.04 -3.51
CA SER A 74 27.39 27.57 -3.10
C SER A 74 27.03 27.06 -1.72
N ARG A 75 27.00 27.94 -0.71
CA ARG A 75 26.63 27.57 0.66
C ARG A 75 25.24 26.94 0.71
N ALA A 76 24.29 27.51 -0.03
CA ALA A 76 22.93 26.98 -0.14
C ALA A 76 22.91 25.62 -0.86
N GLY A 77 23.62 25.48 -1.99
CA GLY A 77 23.69 24.21 -2.73
C GLY A 77 24.31 23.09 -1.89
N ILE A 78 25.41 23.39 -1.18
CA ILE A 78 26.05 22.43 -0.26
C ILE A 78 25.11 22.07 0.88
N PHE A 79 24.44 23.05 1.49
CA PHE A 79 23.44 22.79 2.52
C PHE A 79 22.32 21.88 2.02
N ILE A 80 21.78 22.12 0.82
CA ILE A 80 20.74 21.28 0.22
C ILE A 80 21.25 19.86 -0.05
N THR A 81 22.48 19.69 -0.53
CA THR A 81 23.08 18.35 -0.67
C THR A 81 23.22 17.65 0.68
N LEU A 82 23.70 18.35 1.72
CA LEU A 82 23.83 17.76 3.05
C LEU A 82 22.46 17.42 3.65
N PHE A 83 21.47 18.29 3.48
CA PHE A 83 20.09 18.04 3.87
C PHE A 83 19.55 16.78 3.20
N LEU A 84 19.79 16.62 1.89
CA LEU A 84 19.40 15.42 1.15
C LEU A 84 20.02 14.15 1.75
N LEU A 85 21.32 14.15 2.06
CA LEU A 85 21.99 13.02 2.69
C LEU A 85 21.44 12.71 4.09
N VAL A 86 21.23 13.74 4.91
CA VAL A 86 20.68 13.61 6.27
C VAL A 86 19.22 13.14 6.27
N SER A 87 18.44 13.50 5.25
CA SER A 87 17.01 13.17 5.17
C SER A 87 16.71 11.67 5.07
N ALA A 88 17.69 10.84 4.68
CA ALA A 88 17.57 9.38 4.67
C ALA A 88 17.70 8.77 6.08
N ILE A 89 18.30 9.47 7.04
CA ILE A 89 18.58 8.93 8.39
C ILE A 89 17.30 8.50 9.11
N PRO A 90 16.22 9.32 9.18
CA PRO A 90 15.01 8.93 9.91
C PRO A 90 14.35 7.66 9.35
N ASP A 91 14.25 7.52 8.03
CA ASP A 91 13.67 6.32 7.41
C ASP A 91 14.59 5.09 7.58
N SER A 92 15.91 5.29 7.49
CA SER A 92 16.90 4.20 7.65
C SER A 92 16.90 3.55 9.03
N ILE A 93 16.48 4.29 10.06
CA ILE A 93 16.32 3.78 11.44
C ILE A 93 15.02 2.96 11.59
N THR A 94 14.05 3.18 10.70
CA THR A 94 12.76 2.49 10.74
C THR A 94 12.79 1.19 9.92
N SER A 95 11.90 0.25 10.25
CA SER A 95 11.72 -0.99 9.48
C SER A 95 11.25 -0.70 8.05
N ASP A 96 11.30 -1.71 7.16
CA ASP A 96 10.83 -1.74 5.76
C ASP A 96 10.41 -0.36 5.23
N GLY A 97 11.41 0.35 4.70
CA GLY A 97 11.38 1.76 4.34
C GLY A 97 10.07 2.17 3.67
N HIS A 98 9.24 2.86 4.44
CA HIS A 98 8.09 3.55 3.89
C HIS A 98 8.64 4.88 3.38
N TYR A 99 8.96 4.93 2.08
CA TYR A 99 9.47 6.10 1.36
C TYR A 99 8.72 7.42 1.66
N GLY A 100 7.49 7.35 2.18
CA GLY A 100 6.78 8.50 2.75
C GLY A 100 7.59 9.28 3.80
N ARG A 101 8.46 8.63 4.60
CA ARG A 101 9.36 9.33 5.55
C ARG A 101 10.52 10.02 4.84
N PHE A 102 10.99 9.44 3.74
CA PHE A 102 12.02 10.02 2.90
C PHE A 102 11.49 11.14 1.99
N PHE A 103 10.17 11.27 1.83
CA PHE A 103 9.54 12.27 0.96
C PHE A 103 9.92 13.73 1.30
N ILE A 104 10.32 14.01 2.55
CA ILE A 104 10.84 15.33 2.96
C ILE A 104 12.08 15.77 2.15
N SER A 105 12.78 14.82 1.53
CA SER A 105 13.92 15.05 0.64
C SER A 105 13.54 15.59 -0.74
N LEU A 106 12.27 15.49 -1.15
CA LEU A 106 11.80 15.86 -2.50
C LEU A 106 12.22 17.26 -2.96
N PRO A 107 12.05 18.33 -2.15
CA PRO A 107 12.49 19.65 -2.56
C PRO A 107 14.00 19.73 -2.83
N ALA A 108 14.81 18.98 -2.08
CA ALA A 108 16.27 18.97 -2.27
C ALA A 108 16.67 18.30 -3.59
N TRP A 109 16.03 17.17 -3.93
CA TRP A 109 16.21 16.53 -5.25
C TRP A 109 15.93 17.53 -6.37
N GLN A 110 14.76 18.17 -6.33
CA GLN A 110 14.30 19.07 -7.39
C GLN A 110 15.17 20.33 -7.54
N ILE A 111 15.65 20.90 -6.43
CA ILE A 111 16.58 22.04 -6.45
C ILE A 111 17.92 21.64 -7.08
N LEU A 112 18.47 20.48 -6.73
CA LEU A 112 19.74 20.02 -7.29
C LEU A 112 19.61 19.68 -8.79
N ILE A 113 18.55 19.00 -9.20
CA ILE A 113 18.25 18.73 -10.62
C ILE A 113 18.15 20.04 -11.40
N SER A 114 17.44 21.04 -10.85
CA SER A 114 17.31 22.37 -11.44
C SER A 114 18.67 23.08 -11.58
N LEU A 115 19.55 22.94 -10.59
CA LEU A 115 20.91 23.46 -10.67
C LEU A 115 21.73 22.78 -11.78
N GLY A 116 21.52 21.49 -12.03
CA GLY A 116 22.07 20.78 -13.17
C GLY A 116 21.59 21.35 -14.51
N LEU A 117 20.29 21.65 -14.63
CA LEU A 117 19.73 22.30 -15.82
C LEU A 117 20.34 23.69 -16.05
N VAL A 118 20.49 24.49 -14.99
CA VAL A 118 21.15 25.80 -15.07
C VAL A 118 22.58 25.63 -15.56
N HIS A 119 23.32 24.63 -15.07
CA HIS A 119 24.65 24.33 -15.56
C HIS A 119 24.66 24.03 -17.06
N LEU A 120 23.74 23.19 -17.55
CA LEU A 120 23.62 22.90 -18.99
C LEU A 120 23.37 24.15 -19.82
N SER A 121 22.55 25.08 -19.33
CA SER A 121 22.28 26.35 -20.03
C SER A 121 23.50 27.27 -20.17
N GLN A 122 24.56 27.02 -19.39
CA GLN A 122 25.79 27.79 -19.40
C GLN A 122 26.87 27.18 -20.32
N LEU A 123 26.65 26.00 -20.91
CA LEU A 123 27.62 25.28 -21.76
C LEU A 123 27.78 25.86 -23.19
N GLY A 124 27.70 27.18 -23.34
CA GLY A 124 27.94 27.85 -24.61
C GLY A 124 27.00 27.38 -25.74
N LYS A 125 27.57 26.87 -26.85
CA LYS A 125 26.80 26.36 -27.99
C LYS A 125 26.17 24.98 -27.73
N ALA A 126 26.73 24.17 -26.82
CA ALA A 126 26.23 22.81 -26.56
C ALA A 126 24.80 22.82 -26.01
N LYS A 127 24.39 23.88 -25.30
CA LYS A 127 23.02 24.05 -24.78
C LYS A 127 21.94 24.01 -25.87
N LEU A 128 22.27 24.42 -27.10
CA LEU A 128 21.34 24.43 -28.23
C LEU A 128 20.95 23.01 -28.66
N LEU A 129 21.77 22.01 -28.32
CA LEU A 129 21.47 20.59 -28.53
C LEU A 129 20.96 19.93 -27.23
N LEU A 130 21.65 20.17 -26.11
CA LEU A 130 21.38 19.47 -24.86
C LEU A 130 20.05 19.86 -24.23
N LEU A 131 19.65 21.13 -24.23
CA LEU A 131 18.38 21.55 -23.62
C LEU A 131 17.17 20.99 -24.38
N PRO A 132 17.10 21.05 -25.72
CA PRO A 132 16.03 20.37 -26.46
C PRO A 132 16.03 18.86 -26.23
N ALA A 133 17.19 18.21 -26.21
CA ALA A 133 17.28 16.77 -25.96
C ALA A 133 16.74 16.39 -24.57
N VAL A 134 17.18 17.10 -23.52
CA VAL A 134 16.67 16.90 -22.15
C VAL A 134 15.17 17.19 -22.07
N SER A 135 14.69 18.24 -22.72
CA SER A 135 13.26 18.57 -22.76
C SER A 135 12.44 17.47 -23.43
N LEU A 136 12.93 16.93 -24.55
CA LEU A 136 12.28 15.82 -25.25
C LEU A 136 12.23 14.56 -24.38
N LEU A 137 13.32 14.24 -23.67
CA LEU A 137 13.36 13.11 -22.73
C LEU A 137 12.36 13.30 -21.58
N TYR A 138 12.26 14.50 -21.00
CA TYR A 138 11.25 14.80 -19.99
C TYR A 138 9.83 14.62 -20.54
N ILE A 139 9.54 15.13 -21.74
CA ILE A 139 8.23 14.99 -22.36
C ILE A 139 7.91 13.50 -22.59
N ALA A 140 8.88 12.71 -23.05
CA ALA A 140 8.72 11.27 -23.25
C ALA A 140 8.43 10.53 -21.93
N GLU A 141 9.18 10.83 -20.87
CA GLU A 141 9.01 10.25 -19.53
C GLU A 141 7.67 10.62 -18.90
N ILE A 142 7.28 11.90 -18.98
CA ILE A 142 5.97 12.38 -18.50
C ILE A 142 4.83 11.74 -19.29
N GLY A 143 4.97 11.64 -20.62
CA GLY A 143 3.98 10.98 -21.47
C GLY A 143 3.82 9.50 -21.15
N SER A 144 4.95 8.82 -20.94
CA SER A 144 5.02 7.41 -20.53
C SER A 144 4.37 7.19 -19.16
N PHE A 145 4.70 8.04 -18.18
CA PHE A 145 4.04 8.05 -16.86
C PHE A 145 2.54 8.29 -16.99
N ALA A 146 2.11 9.31 -17.74
CA ALA A 146 0.70 9.65 -17.88
C ALA A 146 -0.09 8.50 -18.52
N PHE A 147 0.49 7.85 -19.54
CA PHE A 147 -0.11 6.68 -20.16
C PHE A 147 -0.29 5.54 -19.15
N GLU A 148 0.76 5.14 -18.43
CA GLU A 148 0.65 4.05 -17.45
C GLU A 148 -0.26 4.38 -16.27
N TYR A 149 -0.17 5.60 -15.74
CA TYR A 149 -0.98 6.09 -14.64
C TYR A 149 -2.48 6.10 -14.97
N THR A 150 -2.83 6.42 -16.22
CA THR A 150 -4.24 6.50 -16.64
C THR A 150 -4.80 5.20 -17.21
N THR A 151 -3.95 4.29 -17.69
CA THR A 151 -4.40 3.03 -18.33
C THR A 151 -4.10 1.80 -17.48
N TYR A 152 -2.84 1.50 -17.25
CA TYR A 152 -2.38 0.27 -16.60
C TYR A 152 -2.61 0.28 -15.10
N PHE A 153 -2.27 1.39 -14.43
CA PHE A 153 -2.33 1.51 -12.98
C PHE A 153 -3.74 1.31 -12.42
N PRO A 154 -4.80 1.98 -12.94
CA PRO A 154 -6.15 1.82 -12.40
C PRO A 154 -6.66 0.39 -12.59
N TYR A 155 -6.24 -0.31 -13.65
CA TYR A 155 -6.64 -1.69 -13.90
C TYR A 155 -5.89 -2.68 -13.00
N ARG A 156 -4.55 -2.58 -12.94
CA ARG A 156 -3.70 -3.55 -12.24
C ARG A 156 -3.67 -3.38 -10.72
N TYR A 157 -3.80 -2.15 -10.24
CA TYR A 157 -3.64 -1.76 -8.83
C TYR A 157 -4.94 -1.27 -8.19
N SER A 158 -6.09 -1.50 -8.83
CA SER A 158 -7.41 -1.15 -8.28
C SER A 158 -7.61 -1.70 -6.86
N MET A 159 -7.33 -3.00 -6.66
CA MET A 159 -7.41 -3.65 -5.35
C MET A 159 -6.62 -2.88 -4.28
N TYR A 160 -5.34 -2.59 -4.54
CA TYR A 160 -4.48 -1.89 -3.59
C TYR A 160 -4.84 -0.42 -3.37
N SER A 161 -5.56 0.18 -4.34
CA SER A 161 -6.14 1.52 -4.22
C SER A 161 -7.49 1.51 -3.50
N HIS A 162 -7.86 0.39 -2.87
CA HIS A 162 -9.14 0.22 -2.17
C HIS A 162 -10.35 0.43 -3.09
N TYR A 163 -10.19 0.08 -4.37
CA TYR A 163 -11.31 0.02 -5.30
C TYR A 163 -12.36 -0.99 -4.80
N GLY A 164 -13.63 -0.75 -5.13
CA GLY A 164 -14.75 -1.62 -4.74
C GLY A 164 -15.36 -1.30 -3.37
N TYR A 165 -14.68 -0.60 -2.47
CA TYR A 165 -15.25 -0.27 -1.15
C TYR A 165 -16.50 0.60 -1.23
N ARG A 166 -16.59 1.51 -2.20
CA ARG A 166 -17.83 2.29 -2.44
C ARG A 166 -19.00 1.36 -2.79
N GLU A 167 -18.79 0.51 -3.78
CA GLU A 167 -19.81 -0.46 -4.22
C GLU A 167 -20.17 -1.44 -3.11
N LEU A 168 -19.19 -1.87 -2.31
CA LEU A 168 -19.41 -2.70 -1.14
C LEU A 168 -20.34 -2.01 -0.14
N VAL A 169 -20.06 -0.76 0.24
CA VAL A 169 -20.89 -0.01 1.19
C VAL A 169 -22.29 0.24 0.62
N ASP A 170 -22.40 0.62 -0.66
CA ASP A 170 -23.69 0.82 -1.34
C ASP A 170 -24.53 -0.46 -1.38
N ASN A 171 -23.90 -1.64 -1.56
CA ASN A 171 -24.58 -2.93 -1.48
C ASN A 171 -24.99 -3.27 -0.04
N ILE A 172 -24.11 -3.03 0.95
CA ILE A 172 -24.42 -3.27 2.37
C ILE A 172 -25.63 -2.45 2.79
N GLU A 173 -25.65 -1.14 2.51
CA GLU A 173 -26.77 -0.25 2.88
C GLU A 173 -28.10 -0.72 2.26
N ARG A 174 -28.06 -1.29 1.06
CA ARG A 174 -29.26 -1.82 0.37
C ARG A 174 -29.84 -3.04 1.07
N VAL A 175 -28.99 -3.98 1.51
CA VAL A 175 -29.43 -5.25 2.11
C VAL A 175 -29.52 -5.21 3.63
N ALA A 176 -28.92 -4.20 4.27
CA ALA A 176 -28.83 -4.11 5.73
C ALA A 176 -30.16 -4.27 6.48
N PRO A 177 -31.31 -3.76 6.00
CA PRO A 177 -32.60 -3.96 6.68
C PRO A 177 -33.04 -5.43 6.81
N GLU A 178 -32.50 -6.33 5.98
CA GLU A 178 -32.85 -7.75 5.97
C GLU A 178 -32.06 -8.58 6.99
N TYR A 179 -30.99 -8.02 7.55
CA TYR A 179 -30.01 -8.74 8.37
C TYR A 179 -29.89 -8.13 9.76
N ASP A 180 -29.84 -9.00 10.77
CA ASP A 180 -29.65 -8.62 12.16
C ASP A 180 -28.15 -8.34 12.44
N LYS A 181 -27.25 -9.07 11.75
CA LYS A 181 -25.79 -8.88 11.81
C LYS A 181 -25.15 -9.03 10.44
N ILE A 182 -24.14 -8.22 10.17
CA ILE A 182 -23.35 -8.25 8.92
C ILE A 182 -21.88 -8.33 9.31
N PHE A 183 -21.22 -9.44 8.99
CA PHE A 183 -19.79 -9.62 9.21
C PHE A 183 -19.03 -9.21 7.96
N VAL A 184 -18.09 -8.29 8.11
CA VAL A 184 -17.20 -7.84 7.04
C VAL A 184 -15.77 -8.21 7.42
N SER A 185 -15.17 -9.11 6.63
CA SER A 185 -13.82 -9.62 6.84
C SER A 185 -12.78 -8.75 6.14
N SER A 186 -11.73 -8.35 6.87
CA SER A 186 -10.61 -7.58 6.32
C SER A 186 -9.62 -8.44 5.54
N ARG A 187 -9.78 -9.76 5.49
CA ARG A 187 -8.81 -10.69 4.88
C ARG A 187 -8.58 -10.45 3.38
N ALA A 188 -9.56 -9.89 2.67
CA ALA A 188 -9.46 -9.64 1.24
C ALA A 188 -8.39 -8.60 0.87
N ASN A 189 -8.17 -7.58 1.71
CA ASN A 189 -7.35 -6.42 1.34
C ASN A 189 -6.72 -5.68 2.53
N ASP A 190 -6.74 -6.27 3.74
CA ASP A 190 -6.25 -5.74 5.03
C ASP A 190 -6.66 -4.30 5.39
N ALA A 191 -7.63 -3.74 4.67
CA ALA A 191 -8.03 -2.37 4.87
C ALA A 191 -8.88 -2.25 6.14
N LYS A 192 -8.74 -1.12 6.84
CA LYS A 192 -9.63 -0.74 7.95
C LYS A 192 -11.02 -0.40 7.41
N GLN A 193 -11.81 -1.43 7.09
CA GLN A 193 -13.06 -1.36 6.32
C GLN A 193 -14.06 -0.35 6.89
N TYR A 194 -14.10 -0.20 8.21
CA TYR A 194 -14.96 0.75 8.90
C TYR A 194 -14.77 2.20 8.41
N ILE A 195 -13.55 2.59 8.00
CA ILE A 195 -13.27 3.96 7.52
C ILE A 195 -14.05 4.22 6.22
N PHE A 196 -14.11 3.25 5.31
CA PHE A 196 -14.87 3.37 4.08
C PHE A 196 -16.37 3.39 4.36
N TYR A 197 -16.84 2.59 5.31
CA TYR A 197 -18.24 2.64 5.75
C TYR A 197 -18.60 4.05 6.25
N LEU A 198 -17.83 4.60 7.20
CA LEU A 198 -18.05 5.96 7.72
C LEU A 198 -18.04 7.02 6.61
N PHE A 199 -17.08 6.93 5.69
CA PHE A 199 -16.91 7.90 4.62
C PHE A 199 -18.06 7.87 3.61
N TYR A 200 -18.42 6.69 3.10
CA TYR A 200 -19.44 6.57 2.05
C TYR A 200 -20.87 6.72 2.56
N THR A 201 -21.15 6.31 3.80
CA THR A 201 -22.44 6.58 4.46
C THR A 201 -22.58 8.01 4.96
N LYS A 202 -21.50 8.79 4.93
CA LYS A 202 -21.42 10.14 5.51
C LYS A 202 -21.85 10.13 6.98
N TYR A 203 -21.35 9.15 7.72
CA TYR A 203 -21.67 8.96 9.13
C TYR A 203 -21.31 10.22 9.93
N ASP A 204 -22.21 10.62 10.85
CA ASP A 204 -22.01 11.84 11.64
C ASP A 204 -20.74 11.74 12.52
N PRO A 205 -19.75 12.62 12.35
CA PRO A 205 -18.50 12.54 13.09
C PRO A 205 -18.69 12.69 14.61
N GLU A 206 -19.68 13.47 15.05
CA GLU A 206 -19.95 13.69 16.47
C GLU A 206 -20.52 12.43 17.12
N SER A 207 -21.53 11.80 16.52
CA SER A 207 -22.04 10.48 16.94
C SER A 207 -20.93 9.43 17.00
N PHE A 208 -20.04 9.38 16.00
CA PHE A 208 -18.92 8.42 15.98
C PHE A 208 -17.93 8.66 17.12
N GLN A 209 -17.57 9.92 17.37
CA GLN A 209 -16.64 10.29 18.44
C GLN A 209 -17.21 10.01 19.83
N ARG A 210 -18.52 10.23 20.02
CA ARG A 210 -19.27 9.87 21.23
C ARG A 210 -19.43 8.37 21.44
N GLY A 211 -19.14 7.55 20.41
CA GLY A 211 -19.24 6.10 20.48
C GLY A 211 -20.66 5.56 20.34
N GLU A 212 -21.57 6.34 19.75
CA GLU A 212 -22.96 5.92 19.57
C GLU A 212 -23.04 4.71 18.64
N ARG A 213 -23.43 3.55 19.17
CA ARG A 213 -23.46 2.28 18.43
C ARG A 213 -22.10 1.84 17.86
N VAL A 214 -20.99 2.33 18.43
CA VAL A 214 -19.63 1.97 18.03
C VAL A 214 -18.96 1.18 19.15
N GLU A 215 -18.46 -0.02 18.83
CA GLU A 215 -17.63 -0.79 19.76
C GLU A 215 -16.17 -0.75 19.27
N LYS A 216 -15.26 -0.53 20.22
CA LYS A 216 -13.82 -0.42 19.96
C LYS A 216 -13.07 -1.46 20.79
N GLY A 217 -12.14 -2.16 20.17
CA GLY A 217 -11.20 -3.07 20.81
C GLY A 217 -9.77 -2.52 20.78
N ILE A 218 -8.88 -3.19 21.52
CA ILE A 218 -7.44 -2.92 21.51
C ILE A 218 -6.76 -4.22 21.10
N ASP A 219 -5.93 -4.18 20.06
CA ASP A 219 -5.18 -5.36 19.63
C ASP A 219 -3.95 -5.64 20.50
N SER A 220 -3.27 -6.76 20.24
CA SER A 220 -2.08 -7.19 21.00
C SER A 220 -0.91 -6.21 20.96
N LEU A 221 -0.92 -5.27 20.01
CA LEU A 221 0.09 -4.23 19.85
C LEU A 221 -0.36 -2.88 20.43
N GLY A 222 -1.53 -2.83 21.08
CA GLY A 222 -2.08 -1.62 21.71
C GLY A 222 -2.83 -0.70 20.75
N TRP A 223 -3.11 -1.10 19.51
CA TRP A 223 -3.85 -0.26 18.57
C TRP A 223 -5.36 -0.37 18.79
N VAL A 224 -6.03 0.79 18.80
CA VAL A 224 -7.48 0.86 18.82
C VAL A 224 -8.05 0.41 17.47
N ARG A 225 -8.99 -0.52 17.50
CA ARG A 225 -9.72 -1.02 16.33
C ARG A 225 -11.22 -0.78 16.54
N VAL A 226 -11.92 -0.41 15.48
CA VAL A 226 -13.39 -0.39 15.48
C VAL A 226 -13.85 -1.79 15.13
N GLU A 227 -14.51 -2.46 16.07
CA GLU A 227 -14.99 -3.84 15.92
C GLU A 227 -16.41 -3.89 15.42
N ARG A 228 -17.22 -2.86 15.75
CA ARG A 228 -18.64 -2.82 15.38
C ARG A 228 -19.15 -1.41 15.17
N ILE A 229 -20.02 -1.24 14.19
CA ILE A 229 -20.87 -0.04 14.02
C ILE A 229 -22.30 -0.53 13.74
N GLY A 230 -23.21 -0.36 14.70
CA GLY A 230 -24.61 -0.79 14.55
C GLY A 230 -24.74 -2.31 14.37
N SER A 231 -25.18 -2.77 13.19
CA SER A 231 -25.29 -4.19 12.83
C SER A 231 -24.05 -4.72 12.08
N LEU A 232 -23.10 -3.85 11.72
CA LEU A 232 -21.87 -4.25 11.03
C LEU A 232 -20.78 -4.61 12.04
N TYR A 233 -20.18 -5.79 11.84
CA TYR A 233 -19.05 -6.32 12.60
C TYR A 233 -17.84 -6.41 11.68
N PHE A 234 -16.74 -5.74 12.06
CA PHE A 234 -15.49 -5.74 11.31
C PHE A 234 -14.54 -6.77 11.94
N VAL A 235 -14.26 -7.84 11.19
CA VAL A 235 -13.50 -8.99 11.68
C VAL A 235 -12.26 -9.24 10.84
N SER A 236 -11.21 -9.83 11.41
CA SER A 236 -9.99 -10.15 10.67
C SER A 236 -10.16 -11.33 9.71
N THR A 237 -11.08 -12.24 10.04
CA THR A 237 -11.48 -13.39 9.22
C THR A 237 -12.93 -13.71 9.53
N LEU A 238 -13.66 -14.28 8.58
CA LEU A 238 -15.03 -14.73 8.84
C LEU A 238 -15.08 -15.76 9.99
N PRO A 239 -16.14 -15.73 10.83
CA PRO A 239 -16.31 -16.72 11.90
C PRO A 239 -16.28 -18.15 11.34
N PRO A 240 -15.62 -19.11 12.02
CA PRO A 240 -15.60 -20.50 11.56
C PRO A 240 -17.00 -21.09 11.66
N MET A 241 -17.45 -21.72 10.57
CA MET A 241 -18.79 -22.28 10.43
C MET A 241 -18.68 -23.78 10.16
N ASP A 242 -19.49 -24.57 10.86
CA ASP A 242 -19.59 -26.03 10.71
C ASP A 242 -21.05 -26.49 10.57
N LYS A 243 -21.28 -27.81 10.41
CA LYS A 243 -22.63 -28.36 10.26
C LYS A 243 -23.54 -28.12 11.47
N GLN A 244 -22.95 -28.02 12.66
CA GLN A 244 -23.64 -27.88 13.95
C GLN A 244 -23.93 -26.42 14.30
N THR A 245 -23.36 -25.49 13.54
CA THR A 245 -23.54 -24.06 13.73
C THR A 245 -25.01 -23.70 13.63
N SER A 246 -25.52 -23.09 14.70
CA SER A 246 -26.90 -22.60 14.77
C SER A 246 -27.11 -21.42 13.82
N VAL A 247 -28.29 -21.38 13.21
CA VAL A 247 -28.71 -20.31 12.31
C VAL A 247 -30.02 -19.70 12.78
N THR A 248 -29.99 -19.08 13.96
CA THR A 248 -31.15 -18.39 14.54
C THR A 248 -31.31 -16.99 13.96
N ASP A 249 -30.21 -16.25 13.84
CA ASP A 249 -30.21 -14.86 13.41
C ASP A 249 -30.09 -14.77 11.88
N ARG A 250 -30.59 -13.67 11.29
CA ARG A 250 -30.33 -13.35 9.88
C ARG A 250 -28.95 -12.71 9.81
N GLU A 251 -27.96 -13.48 9.41
CA GLU A 251 -26.56 -13.05 9.37
C GLU A 251 -26.02 -13.07 7.93
N LEU A 252 -25.41 -11.96 7.51
CA LEU A 252 -24.72 -11.84 6.23
C LEU A 252 -23.22 -11.94 6.44
N LEU A 253 -22.56 -12.79 5.66
CA LEU A 253 -21.10 -12.98 5.67
C LEU A 253 -20.49 -12.33 4.43
N ILE A 254 -19.60 -11.36 4.64
CA ILE A 254 -18.90 -10.65 3.57
C ILE A 254 -17.40 -10.86 3.74
N GLY A 255 -16.76 -11.53 2.78
CA GLY A 255 -15.33 -11.81 2.84
C GLY A 255 -14.70 -12.03 1.48
N ALA A 256 -13.42 -12.38 1.48
CA ALA A 256 -12.72 -12.76 0.26
C ALA A 256 -13.29 -14.09 -0.29
N PRO A 257 -13.29 -14.32 -1.62
CA PRO A 257 -13.74 -15.60 -2.18
C PRO A 257 -13.02 -16.82 -1.60
N SER A 258 -11.76 -16.66 -1.17
CA SER A 258 -10.94 -17.71 -0.54
C SER A 258 -11.37 -18.07 0.88
N GLU A 259 -12.21 -17.27 1.54
CA GLU A 259 -12.79 -17.57 2.84
C GLU A 259 -14.04 -18.45 2.74
N PHE A 260 -14.57 -18.63 1.52
CA PHE A 260 -15.72 -19.49 1.27
C PHE A 260 -15.26 -20.83 0.66
N PRO A 261 -15.93 -21.94 0.99
CA PRO A 261 -15.74 -23.22 0.32
C PRO A 261 -15.88 -23.09 -1.20
N LYS A 262 -14.97 -23.75 -1.95
CA LYS A 262 -15.01 -23.79 -3.43
C LYS A 262 -16.10 -24.73 -3.94
N LEU A 263 -17.36 -24.34 -3.71
CA LEU A 263 -18.53 -25.09 -4.11
C LEU A 263 -19.03 -24.53 -5.43
N VAL A 264 -19.37 -25.43 -6.36
CA VAL A 264 -19.79 -25.09 -7.74
C VAL A 264 -21.02 -24.18 -7.75
N TYR A 265 -21.83 -24.18 -6.68
CA TYR A 265 -23.00 -23.34 -6.55
C TYR A 265 -23.19 -22.83 -5.11
N MET A 266 -22.53 -21.72 -4.77
CA MET A 266 -22.83 -20.97 -3.56
C MET A 266 -23.67 -19.75 -3.94
N PRO A 267 -24.94 -19.63 -3.48
CA PRO A 267 -25.74 -18.46 -3.77
C PRO A 267 -25.13 -17.24 -3.07
N THR A 268 -24.99 -16.15 -3.81
CA THR A 268 -24.42 -14.89 -3.33
C THR A 268 -25.49 -13.82 -3.38
N GLN A 269 -25.58 -13.02 -2.33
CA GLN A 269 -26.47 -11.85 -2.30
C GLN A 269 -25.95 -10.76 -3.24
N PHE A 270 -24.63 -10.57 -3.23
CA PHE A 270 -23.92 -9.76 -4.21
C PHE A 270 -22.44 -10.14 -4.23
N VAL A 271 -21.75 -9.67 -5.27
CA VAL A 271 -20.30 -9.72 -5.39
C VAL A 271 -19.80 -8.35 -5.78
N VAL A 272 -18.64 -7.96 -5.25
CA VAL A 272 -17.93 -6.75 -5.65
C VAL A 272 -16.69 -7.18 -6.41
N LYS A 273 -16.49 -6.62 -7.61
CA LYS A 273 -15.38 -6.98 -8.48
C LYS A 273 -14.41 -5.82 -8.63
N ASP A 274 -13.15 -6.15 -8.88
CA ASP A 274 -12.16 -5.16 -9.27
C ASP A 274 -12.32 -4.78 -10.76
N LYS A 275 -11.44 -3.91 -11.26
CA LYS A 275 -11.47 -3.51 -12.67
C LYS A 275 -11.10 -4.64 -13.65
N LYS A 276 -10.44 -5.72 -13.18
CA LYS A 276 -10.13 -6.93 -13.98
C LYS A 276 -11.30 -7.91 -14.03
N GLY A 277 -12.28 -7.73 -13.15
CA GLY A 277 -13.40 -8.67 -12.97
C GLY A 277 -13.13 -9.73 -11.90
N ASP A 278 -12.00 -9.65 -11.20
CA ASP A 278 -11.69 -10.52 -10.06
C ASP A 278 -12.60 -10.16 -8.89
N VAL A 279 -13.16 -11.15 -8.20
CA VAL A 279 -14.06 -10.92 -7.07
C VAL A 279 -13.23 -10.49 -5.85
N LEU A 280 -13.48 -9.27 -5.37
CA LEU A 280 -12.87 -8.71 -4.17
C LEU A 280 -13.64 -9.15 -2.91
N PHE A 281 -14.96 -9.00 -2.95
CA PHE A 281 -15.85 -9.35 -1.86
C PHE A 281 -17.00 -10.19 -2.36
N GLN A 282 -17.34 -11.20 -1.58
CA GLN A 282 -18.48 -12.05 -1.80
C GLN A 282 -19.37 -11.99 -0.56
N ALA A 283 -20.67 -11.73 -0.77
CA ALA A 283 -21.66 -11.67 0.29
C ALA A 283 -22.55 -12.91 0.24
N VAL A 284 -22.58 -13.69 1.33
CA VAL A 284 -23.30 -14.96 1.43
C VAL A 284 -24.18 -14.95 2.67
N ASP A 285 -25.45 -15.31 2.50
CA ASP A 285 -26.35 -15.53 3.63
C ASP A 285 -25.87 -16.75 4.43
N LYS A 286 -25.72 -16.60 5.74
CA LYS A 286 -25.25 -17.70 6.60
C LYS A 286 -26.15 -18.94 6.49
N ARG A 287 -27.46 -18.80 6.31
CA ARG A 287 -28.38 -19.93 6.13
C ARG A 287 -28.03 -20.72 4.89
N ASP A 288 -27.74 -20.03 3.80
CA ASP A 288 -27.37 -20.67 2.55
C ASP A 288 -25.98 -21.30 2.62
N TYR A 289 -25.03 -20.64 3.28
CA TYR A 289 -23.70 -21.21 3.56
C TYR A 289 -23.81 -22.55 4.31
N ILE A 290 -24.54 -22.57 5.43
CA ILE A 290 -24.72 -23.77 6.25
C ILE A 290 -25.50 -24.86 5.49
N ARG A 291 -26.53 -24.49 4.72
CA ARG A 291 -27.25 -25.42 3.85
C ARG A 291 -26.30 -26.06 2.84
N CYS A 292 -25.43 -25.28 2.21
CA CYS A 292 -24.48 -25.75 1.22
C CYS A 292 -23.48 -26.76 1.83
N ILE A 293 -22.92 -26.48 3.01
CA ILE A 293 -22.02 -27.41 3.71
C ILE A 293 -22.73 -28.70 4.12
N ARG A 294 -23.99 -28.62 4.56
CA ARG A 294 -24.77 -29.82 4.91
C ARG A 294 -24.98 -30.72 3.70
N VAL A 295 -25.41 -30.16 2.57
CA VAL A 295 -25.72 -30.91 1.34
C VAL A 295 -24.46 -31.47 0.67
N VAL A 296 -23.38 -30.69 0.55
CA VAL A 296 -22.16 -31.13 -0.16
C VAL A 296 -21.45 -32.26 0.58
N CYS A 297 -21.41 -32.22 1.91
CA CYS A 297 -20.80 -33.29 2.68
C CYS A 297 -21.70 -34.53 2.86
N GLU A 298 -22.99 -34.49 2.48
CA GLU A 298 -23.84 -35.68 2.41
C GLU A 298 -23.54 -36.50 1.14
N ALA A 299 -23.19 -35.84 0.04
CA ALA A 299 -22.80 -36.50 -1.21
C ALA A 299 -21.50 -37.32 -1.07
N ASP A 300 -20.59 -36.89 -0.19
CA ASP A 300 -19.29 -37.54 0.07
C ASP A 300 -19.38 -38.75 1.03
N THR A 301 -20.53 -38.96 1.68
CA THR A 301 -20.76 -40.10 2.60
C THR A 301 -21.50 -41.28 1.95
N THR A 302 -21.73 -41.22 0.64
CA THR A 302 -22.40 -42.25 -0.17
C THR A 302 -21.48 -42.99 -1.14
N GLN A 303 -20.18 -43.04 -0.88
CA GLN A 303 -19.23 -43.95 -1.53
C GLN A 303 -18.64 -44.95 -0.55
#